data_AF-A0A2J8LUZ8-F1
#
_entry.id   AF-A0A2J8LUZ8-F1
#
_cell.length_a   1.000
_cell.length_b   1.000
_cell.length_c   1.000
_cell.angle_alpha   90.00
_cell.angle_beta   90.00
_cell.angle_gamma   90.00
#
_symmetry.space_group_name_H-M   'P 1'
#
loop_
_entity.id
_entity.type
_entity.pdbx_description
1 polymer ?
#
loop_
_entity_poly.entity_id
_entity_poly.type
_entity_poly.pdbx_seq_one_letter_code
_entity_poly.pdbx_strand_id
1 'polypeptide(L)' 'MSLEDPFFVVRGEVQKAVNTARGLYQRWCELLQESAAVGREELDWTTNELRNGLRSIEWDLEDLEETIVSAHV' A
#
# COMPACT_ATOMS: atom_id res chain seq x y z
N MET A 1 -3.37 26.31 15.24
CA MET A 1 -3.53 24.92 14.77
C MET A 1 -2.67 24.06 15.66
N SER A 2 -3.22 23.02 16.30
CA SER A 2 -2.40 21.98 16.91
C SER A 2 -1.83 21.12 15.79
N LEU A 3 -0.51 20.91 15.78
CA LEU A 3 0.11 19.91 14.92
C LEU A 3 -0.48 18.54 15.33
N GLU A 4 -1.10 17.86 14.39
CA GLU A 4 -1.53 16.48 14.57
C GLU A 4 -0.28 15.62 14.78
N ASP A 5 -0.33 14.69 15.73
CA ASP A 5 0.84 13.89 16.06
C ASP A 5 1.26 13.07 14.83
N PRO A 6 2.55 13.13 14.42
CA PRO A 6 3.03 12.47 13.20
C PRO A 6 2.70 10.98 13.12
N PHE A 7 2.62 10.27 14.26
CA PHE A 7 2.23 8.87 14.29
C PHE A 7 0.82 8.66 13.74
N PHE A 8 -0.15 9.49 14.14
CA PHE A 8 -1.53 9.35 13.65
C PHE A 8 -1.66 9.74 12.18
N VAL A 9 -0.86 10.70 11.71
CA VAL A 9 -0.79 11.07 10.30
C VAL A 9 -0.30 9.89 9.47
N VAL A 10 0.88 9.34 9.80
CA VAL A 10 1.46 8.21 9.06
C VAL A 10 0.58 6.97 9.15
N ARG A 11 0.00 6.67 10.32
CA ARG A 11 -1.02 5.60 10.45
C ARG A 11 -2.18 5.79 9.47
N GLY A 12 -2.67 7.03 9.33
CA GLY A 12 -3.73 7.37 8.38
C GLY A 12 -3.32 7.17 6.93
N GLU A 13 -2.08 7.54 6.58
CA GLU A 13 -1.50 7.34 5.26
C GLU A 13 -1.33 5.87 4.91
N VAL A 14 -0.78 5.07 5.83
CA VAL A 14 -0.68 3.60 5.71
C VAL A 14 -2.06 2.99 5.50
N GLN A 15 -3.06 3.41 6.29
CA GLN A 15 -4.42 2.89 6.15
C GLN A 15 -5.02 3.22 4.77
N LYS A 16 -4.75 4.41 4.24
CA LYS A 16 -5.18 4.82 2.89
C LYS A 16 -4.46 4.01 1.82
N ALA A 17 -3.14 3.81 1.94
CA ALA A 17 -2.33 3.02 1.02
C ALA A 17 -2.81 1.56 0.96
N VAL A 18 -3.11 0.95 2.11
CA VAL A 18 -3.70 -0.41 2.18
C VAL A 18 -5.04 -0.47 1.46
N ASN A 19 -5.92 0.53 1.62
CA ASN A 19 -7.20 0.56 0.92
C ASN A 19 -7.02 0.66 -0.60
N THR A 20 -6.08 1.47 -1.08
CA THR A 20 -5.71 1.52 -2.49
C THR A 20 -5.17 0.17 -2.99
N ALA A 21 -4.26 -0.45 -2.24
CA ALA A 21 -3.69 -1.75 -2.58
C ALA A 21 -4.76 -2.85 -2.66
N ARG A 22 -5.79 -2.81 -1.80
CA ARG A 22 -6.94 -3.73 -1.88
C ARG A 22 -7.73 -3.56 -3.18
N GLY A 23 -7.94 -2.32 -3.64
CA GLY A 23 -8.58 -2.06 -4.93
C GLY A 23 -7.75 -2.59 -6.12
N LEU A 24 -6.44 -2.32 -6.11
CA LEU A 24 -5.50 -2.85 -7.11
C LEU A 24 -5.49 -4.38 -7.11
N TYR A 25 -5.49 -5.01 -5.93
CA TYR A 25 -5.54 -6.46 -5.81
C TYR A 25 -6.82 -7.06 -6.39
N GLN A 26 -7.98 -6.44 -6.13
CA GLN A 26 -9.25 -6.87 -6.73
C GLN A 26 -9.20 -6.81 -8.26
N ARG A 27 -8.74 -5.68 -8.82
CA ARG A 27 -8.59 -5.53 -10.27
C ARG A 27 -7.60 -6.53 -10.85
N TRP A 28 -6.48 -6.77 -10.15
CA TRP A 28 -5.50 -7.77 -10.54
C TRP A 28 -6.11 -9.19 -10.61
N CYS A 29 -6.95 -9.56 -9.63
CA CYS A 29 -7.66 -10.83 -9.66
C CYS A 29 -8.64 -10.95 -10.83
N GLU A 30 -9.35 -9.88 -11.19
CA GLU A 30 -10.24 -9.85 -12.37
C GLU A 30 -9.44 -10.05 -13.67
N LEU A 31 -8.34 -9.30 -13.83
CA LEU A 31 -7.47 -9.37 -15.00
C LEU A 31 -6.82 -10.74 -15.19
N LEU A 32 -6.51 -11.46 -14.11
CA LEU A 32 -6.03 -12.84 -14.20
C LEU A 32 -7.07 -13.83 -14.73
N GLN A 33 -8.36 -13.53 -14.57
CA GLN A 33 -9.46 -14.36 -15.06
C GLN A 33 -9.82 -14.04 -16.52
N GLU A 34 -9.51 -12.83 -17.00
CA GLU A 34 -9.73 -12.42 -18.39
C GLU A 34 -8.73 -13.11 -19.33
N SER A 35 -9.18 -14.08 -20.13
CA SER A 35 -8.31 -14.90 -20.99
C SER A 35 -7.85 -14.21 -22.30
N ALA A 36 -7.82 -12.87 -22.36
CA ALA A 36 -7.55 -12.13 -23.59
C ALA A 36 -6.20 -11.42 -23.55
N ALA A 37 -5.44 -11.51 -24.65
CA ALA A 37 -4.19 -10.78 -24.84
C ALA A 37 -4.31 -9.24 -24.65
N VAL A 38 -5.54 -8.72 -24.72
CA VAL A 38 -5.89 -7.29 -24.50
C VAL A 38 -5.66 -6.86 -23.04
N GLY A 39 -5.68 -7.78 -22.07
CA GLY A 39 -5.47 -7.46 -20.65
C GLY A 39 -4.01 -7.54 -20.17
N ARG A 40 -3.04 -7.93 -21.01
CA ARG A 40 -1.67 -8.21 -20.54
C ARG A 40 -0.94 -6.94 -20.08
N GLU A 41 -1.04 -5.85 -20.82
CA GLU A 41 -0.40 -4.58 -20.43
C GLU A 41 -0.99 -4.02 -19.14
N GLU A 42 -2.32 -4.05 -19.01
CA GLU A 42 -3.00 -3.62 -17.79
C GLU A 42 -2.66 -4.53 -16.60
N LEU A 43 -2.55 -5.84 -16.83
CA LEU A 43 -2.12 -6.82 -15.81
C LEU A 43 -0.69 -6.54 -15.34
N ASP A 44 0.24 -6.29 -16.26
CA ASP A 44 1.63 -5.98 -15.93
C ASP A 44 1.74 -4.67 -15.14
N TRP A 45 1.02 -3.63 -15.58
CA TRP A 45 0.94 -2.36 -14.85
C TRP A 45 0.34 -2.53 -13.45
N THR A 46 -0.81 -3.19 -13.34
CA THR A 46 -1.50 -3.42 -12.06
C THR A 46 -0.62 -4.24 -11.12
N THR A 47 0.10 -5.24 -11.64
CA THR A 47 1.05 -6.05 -10.87
C THR A 47 2.21 -5.20 -10.34
N ASN A 48 2.79 -4.34 -11.18
CA ASN A 48 3.89 -3.47 -10.77
C ASN A 48 3.44 -2.44 -9.73
N GLU A 49 2.29 -1.82 -9.94
CA GLU A 49 1.74 -0.82 -9.02
C GLU A 49 1.40 -1.42 -7.66
N LEU A 50 0.78 -2.60 -7.65
CA LEU A 50 0.50 -3.34 -6.42
C LEU A 50 1.78 -3.67 -5.65
N ARG A 51 2.84 -4.15 -6.34
CA ARG A 51 4.14 -4.45 -5.71
C ARG A 51 4.80 -3.22 -5.11
N ASN A 52 4.76 -2.09 -5.82
CA ASN A 52 5.35 -0.85 -5.33
C ASN A 52 4.56 -0.30 -4.14
N GLY A 53 3.23 -0.33 -4.19
CA GLY A 53 2.38 0.06 -3.08
C GLY A 53 2.61 -0.79 -1.83
N LEU A 54 2.70 -2.11 -1.98
CA LEU A 54 3.00 -3.01 -0.86
C LEU A 54 4.38 -2.75 -0.26
N ARG A 55 5.42 -2.54 -1.09
CA ARG A 55 6.76 -2.19 -0.59
C ARG A 55 6.77 -0.88 0.19
N SER A 56 6.04 0.14 -0.28
CA SER A 56 5.92 1.41 0.46
C SER A 56 5.25 1.20 1.81
N ILE A 57 4.19 0.39 1.86
CA ILE A 57 3.49 0.06 3.11
C ILE A 57 4.42 -0.68 4.07
N GLU A 58 5.23 -1.63 3.59
CA GLU A 58 6.21 -2.34 4.41
C GLU A 58 7.21 -1.37 5.05
N TRP A 59 7.79 -0.45 4.27
CA TRP A 59 8.69 0.57 4.80
C TRP A 59 8.02 1.50 5.82
N ASP A 60 6.79 1.97 5.54
CA ASP A 60 6.07 2.82 6.48
C ASP A 60 5.78 2.09 7.81
N LEU A 61 5.53 0.78 7.76
CA LEU A 61 5.32 -0.04 8.95
C LEU A 61 6.61 -0.28 9.74
N GLU A 62 7.74 -0.48 9.06
CA GLU A 62 9.07 -0.58 9.68
C GLU A 62 9.39 0.73 10.46
N ASP A 63 9.20 1.89 9.82
CA ASP A 63 9.43 3.20 10.46
C ASP A 63 8.51 3.44 11.67
N LEU A 64 7.24 3.03 11.57
CA LEU A 64 6.29 3.10 12.69
C LEU A 64 6.69 2.18 13.85
N GLU A 65 7.18 0.97 13.56
CA GLU A 65 7.68 0.04 14.58
C GLU A 65 8.91 0.60 15.29
N GLU A 66 9.89 1.13 14.55
CA GLU A 66 11.09 1.78 15.12
C GLU A 66 10.73 2.96 16.04
N THR A 67 9.71 3.73 15.65
CA THR A 67 9.22 4.87 16.43
C THR A 67 8.60 4.41 17.76
N ILE A 68 7.78 3.36 17.74
CA ILE A 68 7.15 2.80 18.95
C ILE A 68 8.21 2.24 19.90
N VAL A 69 9.20 1.49 19.38
CA VAL A 69 10.27 0.90 20.18
C VAL A 69 11.12 2.01 20.84
N SER A 70 11.47 3.04 20.08
CA SER A 70 12.27 4.17 20.59
C SER A 70 11.53 4.99 21.66
N ALA A 71 10.20 5.04 21.63
CA ALA A 71 9.39 5.75 22.63
C ALA A 71 9.24 4.99 23.97
N HIS A 72 9.64 3.72 24.03
CA HIS A 72 9.57 2.87 25.24
C HIS A 72 10.92 2.70 25.96
N VAL A 73 11.96 3.45 25.56
CA VAL A 73 13.30 3.48 26.19
C VAL A 73 13.50 4.76 27.00
#